data_AF-A0A345DDH9-F1
#
_entry.id   AF-A0A345DDH9-F1
#
_cell.length_a   1.000
_cell.length_b   1.000
_cell.length_c   1.000
_cell.angle_alpha   90.00
_cell.angle_beta   90.00
_cell.angle_gamma   90.00
#
_symmetry.space_group_name_H-M   'P 1'
#
loop_
_entity.id
_entity.type
_entity.pdbx_description
1 polymer ?
#
loop_
_entity_poly.entity_id
_entity_poly.type
_entity_poly.pdbx_seq_one_letter_code
_entity_poly.pdbx_strand_id
1 'polypeptide(L)'
;MSHRCLHELRRIRDMAGVGIVLAGTEKLSALIMPEHGEFDQIRSRVCLWPKTITAISREDADALAQSSLDEQGELDKPVLDALWSYSKGSARMLMENLIPAIKDYGINKGEALDESLVHDIAKQVLNLRAA
;
A
#
# COMPACT_ATOMS: atom_id res chain seq x y z
N MET A 1 3.13 -21.74 7.92
CA MET A 1 2.02 -22.70 7.93
C MET A 1 2.58 -24.05 7.54
N SER A 2 2.15 -25.14 8.19
CA SER A 2 2.52 -26.49 7.75
C SER A 2 1.87 -26.75 6.38
N HIS A 3 2.67 -27.14 5.39
CA HIS A 3 2.24 -27.57 4.05
C HIS A 3 1.00 -28.49 4.09
N ARG A 4 0.96 -29.36 5.10
CA ARG A 4 -0.13 -30.31 5.36
C ARG A 4 -1.50 -29.63 5.50
N CYS A 5 -1.59 -28.46 6.14
CA CYS A 5 -2.87 -27.79 6.39
C CYS A 5 -3.59 -27.41 5.10
N LEU A 6 -2.85 -26.88 4.12
CA LEU A 6 -3.42 -26.48 2.83
C LEU A 6 -3.89 -27.71 2.04
N HIS A 7 -3.14 -28.82 2.10
CA HIS A 7 -3.56 -30.09 1.48
C HIS A 7 -4.81 -30.69 2.12
N GLU A 8 -4.96 -30.62 3.44
CA GLU A 8 -6.17 -31.09 4.11
C GLU A 8 -7.39 -30.22 3.74
N LEU A 9 -7.21 -28.90 3.62
CA LEU A 9 -8.27 -27.99 3.14
C LEU A 9 -8.70 -28.37 1.72
N ARG A 10 -7.77 -28.64 0.81
CA ARG A 10 -8.10 -29.17 -0.53
C ARG A 10 -8.96 -30.42 -0.45
N ARG A 11 -8.56 -31.37 0.40
CA ARG A 11 -9.26 -32.65 0.56
C ARG A 11 -10.68 -32.45 1.09
N ILE A 12 -10.88 -31.55 2.04
CA ILE A 12 -12.21 -31.20 2.57
C ILE A 12 -13.10 -30.66 1.46
N ARG A 13 -12.61 -29.70 0.65
CA ARG A 13 -13.34 -29.17 -0.51
C ARG A 13 -13.75 -30.30 -1.46
N ASP A 14 -12.78 -31.13 -1.86
CA ASP A 14 -12.99 -32.17 -2.87
C ASP A 14 -13.94 -33.28 -2.36
N MET A 15 -13.93 -33.61 -1.07
CA MET A 15 -14.80 -34.62 -0.47
C MET A 15 -16.22 -34.10 -0.16
N ALA A 16 -16.32 -32.87 0.36
CA ALA A 16 -17.59 -32.32 0.83
C ALA A 16 -18.32 -31.47 -0.24
N GLY A 17 -17.65 -31.12 -1.35
CA GLY A 17 -18.22 -30.26 -2.39
C GLY A 17 -18.48 -28.82 -1.93
N VAL A 18 -17.83 -28.39 -0.84
CA VAL A 18 -18.02 -27.05 -0.25
C VAL A 18 -16.95 -26.07 -0.70
N GLY A 19 -17.31 -24.79 -0.86
CA GLY A 19 -16.35 -23.71 -1.08
C GLY A 19 -15.52 -23.44 0.17
N ILE A 20 -14.22 -23.15 -0.01
CA ILE A 20 -13.31 -22.77 1.07
C ILE A 20 -12.81 -21.35 0.81
N VAL A 21 -12.92 -20.49 1.81
CA VAL A 21 -12.37 -19.13 1.77
C VAL A 21 -11.08 -19.10 2.57
N LEU A 22 -10.00 -18.66 1.93
CA LEU A 22 -8.72 -18.41 2.58
C LEU A 22 -8.57 -16.91 2.80
N ALA A 23 -8.45 -16.48 4.06
CA ALA A 23 -8.16 -15.11 4.43
C ALA A 23 -6.73 -15.01 4.97
N GLY A 24 -5.96 -14.05 4.46
CA GLY A 24 -4.56 -13.89 4.86
C GLY A 24 -3.90 -12.65 4.27
N THR A 25 -2.61 -12.50 4.55
CA THR A 25 -1.79 -11.40 4.02
C THR A 25 -1.25 -11.70 2.63
N GLU A 26 -0.59 -10.73 2.00
CA GLU A 26 0.08 -10.90 0.71
C GLU A 26 1.01 -12.13 0.66
N LYS A 27 1.65 -12.48 1.79
CA LYS A 27 2.49 -13.68 1.91
C LYS A 27 1.74 -14.97 1.58
N LEU A 28 0.45 -15.07 1.89
CA LEU A 28 -0.37 -16.23 1.55
C LEU A 28 -0.62 -16.30 0.04
N SER A 29 -0.85 -15.16 -0.61
CA SER A 29 -0.96 -15.06 -2.07
C SER A 29 0.35 -15.48 -2.74
N ALA A 30 1.48 -14.94 -2.28
CA ALA A 30 2.81 -15.28 -2.79
C ALA A 30 3.17 -16.77 -2.58
N LEU A 31 2.60 -17.42 -1.56
CA LEU A 31 2.78 -18.85 -1.33
C LEU A 31 1.96 -19.71 -2.29
N ILE A 32 0.70 -19.32 -2.58
CA ILE A 32 -0.25 -20.16 -3.33
C ILE A 32 -0.18 -19.91 -4.85
N MET A 33 0.05 -18.67 -5.29
CA MET A 33 -0.06 -18.26 -6.69
C MET A 33 1.09 -18.64 -7.64
N PRO A 34 2.33 -18.95 -7.21
CA PRO A 34 3.41 -19.32 -8.13
C PRO A 34 3.08 -20.55 -8.99
N GLU A 35 3.40 -20.47 -10.28
CA GLU A 35 3.31 -21.60 -11.20
C GLU A 35 4.41 -22.62 -10.91
N HIS A 36 4.06 -23.91 -10.97
CA HIS A 36 4.94 -25.01 -10.57
C HIS A 36 5.39 -24.96 -9.10
N GLY A 37 4.69 -24.20 -8.26
CA GLY A 37 4.91 -24.16 -6.81
C GLY A 37 4.39 -25.42 -6.11
N GLU A 38 4.79 -25.58 -4.86
CA GLU A 38 4.39 -26.68 -3.97
C GLU A 38 2.85 -26.79 -3.80
N PHE A 39 2.11 -25.71 -4.08
CA PHE A 39 0.66 -25.59 -3.89
C PHE A 39 -0.15 -25.52 -5.20
N ASP A 40 0.39 -25.95 -6.33
CA ASP A 40 -0.27 -25.83 -7.66
C ASP A 40 -1.64 -26.53 -7.73
N GLN A 41 -1.80 -27.64 -7.00
CA GLN A 41 -3.10 -28.33 -6.87
C GLN A 41 -4.19 -27.47 -6.19
N ILE A 42 -3.78 -26.56 -5.30
CA ILE A 42 -4.67 -25.64 -4.59
C ILE A 42 -4.85 -24.36 -5.39
N ARG A 43 -3.78 -23.86 -6.01
CA ARG A 43 -3.78 -22.72 -6.92
C ARG A 43 -4.88 -22.84 -7.98
N SER A 44 -5.00 -24.00 -8.64
CA SER A 44 -6.02 -24.29 -9.65
C SER A 44 -7.48 -24.23 -9.15
N ARG A 45 -7.70 -24.15 -7.83
CA ARG A 45 -9.01 -24.15 -7.17
C ARG A 45 -9.29 -22.88 -6.38
N VAL A 46 -8.33 -21.98 -6.26
CA VAL A 46 -8.45 -20.73 -5.49
C VAL A 46 -8.52 -19.57 -6.46
N CYS A 47 -9.49 -18.69 -6.27
CA CYS A 47 -9.53 -17.38 -6.90
C CYS A 47 -9.22 -16.34 -5.83
N LEU A 48 -8.36 -15.36 -6.16
CA LEU A 48 -8.22 -14.16 -5.35
C LEU A 48 -9.35 -13.20 -5.70
N TRP A 49 -10.18 -12.88 -4.72
CA TRP A 49 -11.26 -11.92 -4.88
C TRP A 49 -11.45 -11.08 -3.61
N PRO A 50 -11.36 -9.74 -3.70
CA PRO A 50 -10.88 -8.95 -4.84
C PRO A 50 -9.37 -9.15 -5.09
N LYS A 51 -8.86 -8.63 -6.22
CA LYS A 51 -7.41 -8.58 -6.45
C LYS A 51 -6.73 -7.78 -5.34
N THR A 52 -5.52 -8.19 -4.96
CA THR A 52 -4.70 -7.44 -4.01
C THR A 52 -4.48 -6.02 -4.52
N ILE A 53 -4.84 -5.03 -3.70
CA ILE A 53 -4.55 -3.62 -3.98
C ILE A 53 -3.07 -3.40 -3.69
N THR A 54 -2.29 -3.10 -4.72
CA THR A 54 -0.83 -2.91 -4.62
C THR A 54 -0.44 -1.44 -4.49
N ALA A 55 -1.30 -0.53 -4.95
CA ALA A 55 -1.09 0.90 -4.91
C ALA A 55 -2.44 1.63 -4.94
N ILE A 56 -2.49 2.83 -4.36
CA ILE A 56 -3.58 3.79 -4.60
C ILE A 56 -3.36 4.53 -5.92
N SER A 57 -4.45 5.04 -6.51
CA SER A 57 -4.37 5.87 -7.70
C SER A 57 -3.72 7.23 -7.39
N ARG A 58 -3.32 7.95 -8.44
CA ARG A 58 -2.79 9.30 -8.28
C ARG A 58 -3.87 10.23 -7.74
N GLU A 59 -5.08 10.08 -8.26
CA GLU A 59 -6.25 10.85 -7.88
C GLU A 59 -6.60 10.64 -6.40
N ASP A 60 -6.55 9.39 -5.92
CA ASP A 60 -6.78 9.08 -4.50
C ASP A 60 -5.66 9.64 -3.61
N ALA A 61 -4.40 9.58 -4.06
CA ALA A 61 -3.27 10.15 -3.33
C ALA A 61 -3.40 11.66 -3.18
N ASP A 62 -3.78 12.36 -4.24
CA ASP A 62 -3.99 13.80 -4.24
C ASP A 62 -5.18 14.18 -3.33
N ALA A 63 -6.27 13.43 -3.40
CA ALA A 63 -7.44 13.62 -2.53
C ALA A 63 -7.09 13.39 -1.04
N LEU A 64 -6.30 12.36 -0.74
CA LEU A 64 -5.82 12.10 0.62
C LEU A 64 -4.90 13.21 1.11
N ALA A 65 -3.94 13.67 0.30
CA ALA A 65 -3.07 14.79 0.63
C ALA A 65 -3.86 16.08 0.91
N GLN A 66 -4.79 16.42 0.01
CA GLN A 66 -5.65 17.59 0.12
C GLN A 66 -6.51 17.54 1.39
N SER A 67 -7.07 16.37 1.72
CA SER A 67 -7.87 16.20 2.95
C SER A 67 -7.03 16.27 4.23
N SER A 68 -5.75 15.88 4.15
CA SER A 68 -4.89 15.82 5.33
C SER A 68 -4.21 17.13 5.65
N LEU A 69 -4.07 18.02 4.68
CA LEU A 69 -3.43 19.33 4.77
C LEU A 69 -4.44 20.46 4.50
N ASP A 70 -5.73 20.23 4.81
CA ASP A 70 -6.82 21.17 4.52
C ASP A 70 -6.60 22.56 5.13
N GLU A 71 -5.94 22.63 6.29
CA GLU A 71 -5.54 23.86 6.98
C GLU A 71 -4.65 24.77 6.12
N GLN A 72 -3.98 24.23 5.10
CA GLN A 72 -3.13 24.97 4.17
C GLN A 72 -3.89 25.49 2.94
N GLY A 73 -5.19 25.16 2.80
CA GLY A 73 -5.99 25.50 1.64
C GLY A 73 -5.80 24.52 0.47
N GLU A 74 -6.12 24.97 -0.75
CA GLU A 74 -5.93 24.17 -1.97
C GLU A 74 -4.44 23.96 -2.23
N LEU A 75 -4.04 22.70 -2.36
CA LEU A 75 -2.64 22.34 -2.54
C LEU A 75 -2.19 22.58 -3.98
N ASP A 76 -1.06 23.25 -4.14
CA ASP A 76 -0.48 23.49 -5.44
C ASP A 76 -0.01 22.18 -6.11
N LYS A 77 -0.16 22.12 -7.43
CA LYS A 77 0.22 20.94 -8.23
C LYS A 77 1.67 20.47 -8.00
N PRO A 78 2.70 21.34 -7.89
CA PRO A 78 4.06 20.91 -7.59
C PRO A 78 4.21 20.19 -6.24
N VAL A 79 3.43 20.60 -5.22
CA VAL A 79 3.41 19.92 -3.92
C VAL A 79 2.83 18.52 -4.07
N LEU A 80 1.71 18.39 -4.78
CA LEU A 80 1.07 17.09 -5.06
C LEU A 80 2.00 16.16 -5.88
N ASP A 81 2.68 16.71 -6.90
CA ASP A 81 3.65 15.97 -7.70
C ASP A 81 4.83 15.49 -6.85
N ALA A 82 5.36 16.33 -5.96
CA ALA A 82 6.41 15.94 -5.03
C ALA A 82 5.95 14.83 -4.07
N LEU A 83 4.79 14.99 -3.43
CA LEU A 83 4.20 13.96 -2.55
C LEU A 83 4.01 12.63 -3.27
N TRP A 84 3.53 12.66 -4.51
CA TRP A 84 3.37 11.47 -5.35
C TRP A 84 4.72 10.81 -5.66
N SER A 85 5.74 11.60 -6.04
CA SER A 85 7.07 11.10 -6.39
C SER A 85 7.75 10.29 -5.26
N TYR A 86 7.46 10.65 -4.01
CA TYR A 86 7.99 9.96 -2.84
C TYR A 86 7.09 8.83 -2.32
N SER A 87 5.77 8.98 -2.41
CA SER A 87 4.81 7.97 -1.94
C SER A 87 4.67 6.78 -2.90
N LYS A 88 4.81 7.00 -4.22
CA LYS A 88 4.77 5.96 -5.28
C LYS A 88 3.55 5.04 -5.17
N GLY A 89 2.37 5.61 -4.86
CA GLY A 89 1.14 4.86 -4.68
C GLY A 89 1.03 4.09 -3.35
N SER A 90 1.98 4.24 -2.43
CA SER A 90 1.87 3.70 -1.07
C SER A 90 1.10 4.67 -0.17
N ALA A 91 -0.15 4.34 0.12
CA ALA A 91 -0.98 5.09 1.07
C ALA A 91 -0.33 5.18 2.45
N ARG A 92 0.33 4.10 2.89
CA ARG A 92 1.07 4.08 4.17
C ARG A 92 2.22 5.08 4.16
N MET A 93 3.03 5.12 3.10
CA MET A 93 4.12 6.09 3.01
C MET A 93 3.60 7.53 3.00
N LEU A 94 2.52 7.79 2.28
CA LEU A 94 1.91 9.11 2.23
C LEU A 94 1.36 9.54 3.60
N MET A 95 0.47 8.73 4.18
CA MET A 95 -0.35 9.10 5.33
C MET A 95 0.33 8.90 6.68
N GLU A 96 1.16 7.86 6.83
CA GLU A 96 1.79 7.54 8.11
C GLU A 96 3.21 8.11 8.25
N ASN A 97 3.88 8.43 7.13
CA ASN A 97 5.26 8.92 7.16
C ASN A 97 5.39 10.34 6.62
N LEU A 98 5.04 10.58 5.35
CA LEU A 98 5.36 11.82 4.66
C LEU A 98 4.54 13.01 5.18
N ILE A 99 3.22 12.88 5.24
CA ILE A 99 2.33 13.94 5.74
C ILE A 99 2.61 14.29 7.21
N PRO A 100 2.71 13.31 8.14
CA PRO A 100 3.09 13.61 9.52
C PRO A 100 4.45 14.30 9.62
N ALA A 101 5.45 13.86 8.84
CA ALA A 101 6.75 14.52 8.86
C ALA A 101 6.67 15.97 8.35
N ILE A 102 5.87 16.25 7.32
CA ILE A 102 5.65 17.62 6.82
C ILE A 102 4.99 18.50 7.89
N LYS A 103 4.00 17.96 8.60
CA LYS A 103 3.36 18.66 9.71
C LYS A 103 4.34 18.94 10.84
N ASP A 104 5.01 17.91 11.35
CA ASP A 104 5.84 18.01 12.55
C ASP A 104 7.15 18.77 12.33
N TYR A 105 7.75 18.62 11.16
CA TYR A 105 9.07 19.20 10.87
C TYR A 105 9.04 20.45 9.99
N GLY A 106 7.89 20.80 9.39
CA GLY A 106 7.72 22.00 8.57
C GLY A 106 6.60 22.92 9.08
N ILE A 107 5.34 22.54 8.84
CA ILE A 107 4.18 23.42 9.07
C ILE A 107 4.08 23.86 10.54
N ASN A 108 4.20 22.93 11.49
CA ASN A 108 4.12 23.24 12.93
C ASN A 108 5.30 24.07 13.43
N LYS A 109 6.37 24.21 12.62
CA LYS A 109 7.50 25.11 12.87
C LYS A 109 7.35 26.48 12.21
N GLY A 110 6.25 26.71 11.49
CA GLY A 110 5.95 27.97 10.82
C GLY A 110 6.51 28.08 9.40
N GLU A 111 6.97 26.97 8.81
CA GLU A 111 7.38 26.95 7.40
C GLU A 111 6.17 26.85 6.48
N ALA A 112 6.20 27.57 5.35
CA ALA A 112 5.14 27.53 4.36
C ALA A 112 5.20 26.21 3.57
N LEU A 113 4.04 25.63 3.28
CA LEU A 113 3.98 24.42 2.47
C LEU A 113 4.26 24.76 1.00
N ASP A 114 5.43 24.35 0.53
CA ASP A 114 5.80 24.39 -0.89
C ASP A 114 6.52 23.09 -1.33
N GLU A 115 6.81 22.98 -2.62
CA GLU A 115 7.52 21.82 -3.19
C GLU A 115 8.90 21.59 -2.54
N SER A 116 9.60 22.67 -2.20
CA SER A 116 10.95 22.60 -1.64
C SER A 116 10.94 21.97 -0.23
N LEU A 117 9.95 22.35 0.59
CA LEU A 117 9.75 21.77 1.91
C LEU A 117 9.50 20.25 1.84
N VAL A 118 8.67 19.81 0.88
CA VAL A 118 8.40 18.38 0.68
C VAL A 118 9.70 17.64 0.34
N HIS A 119 10.52 18.19 -0.54
CA HIS A 119 11.81 17.59 -0.90
C HIS A 119 12.79 17.53 0.27
N ASP A 120 12.89 18.61 1.03
CA ASP A 120 13.80 18.69 2.17
C ASP A 120 13.41 17.71 3.26
N ILE A 121 12.12 17.65 3.62
CA ILE A 121 11.65 16.69 4.62
C ILE A 121 11.81 15.26 4.13
N ALA A 122 11.45 14.97 2.87
CA ALA A 122 11.61 13.64 2.31
C ALA A 122 13.07 13.16 2.32
N LYS A 123 14.03 14.04 1.99
CA LYS A 123 15.46 13.69 1.95
C LYS A 123 16.11 13.69 3.33
N GLN A 124 15.88 14.72 4.13
CA GLN A 124 16.64 14.97 5.36
C GLN A 124 16.05 14.23 6.56
N VAL A 125 14.72 14.11 6.65
CA VAL A 125 14.05 13.44 7.77
C VAL A 125 13.82 11.97 7.45
N LEU A 126 13.27 11.68 6.27
CA LEU A 126 12.84 10.34 5.91
C LEU A 126 13.86 9.54 5.07
N ASN A 127 14.97 10.17 4.64
CA ASN A 127 16.00 9.56 3.80
C ASN A 127 15.45 8.90 2.52
N LEU A 128 14.40 9.49 1.94
CA LEU A 128 13.74 9.00 0.74
C LEU A 128 14.43 9.51 -0.52
N ARG A 129 14.35 8.72 -1.58
CA ARG A 129 14.78 9.10 -2.93
C ARG A 129 13.55 9.26 -3.82
N ALA A 130 13.46 10.40 -4.51
CA ALA A 130 12.44 10.63 -5.51
C ALA A 130 12.54 9.53 -6.59
N ALA A 131 11.38 9.12 -7.13
CA ALA A 131 11.32 8.26 -8.31
C ALA A 131 11.82 9.01 -9.56
#